data_AF-A0A932DC60-F1
#
_entry.id   AF-A0A932DC60-F1
#
_cell.length_a   1.000
_cell.length_b   1.000
_cell.length_c   1.000
_cell.angle_alpha   90.00
_cell.angle_beta   90.00
_cell.angle_gamma   90.00
#
_symmetry.space_group_name_H-M   'P 1'
#
loop_
_entity.id
_entity.type
_entity.pdbx_description
1 polymer ?
#
loop_
_entity_poly.entity_id
_entity_poly.type
_entity_poly.pdbx_seq_one_letter_code
_entity_poly.pdbx_strand_id
1 'polypeptide(L)'
;MTGNYAYVADRDAGLQVVDVSNPAKPQRVGGYDTSSWASGVAVAGNYAYVADSLAGQQVIDVSNPAQPQRVGANSAFEDAFGVSVSGDNVYVAAGSNGLVILNLFSPVAPRLLNPVWGQSGFGFTLSGPAGATLRVQRSVNLRDWEDWQSVTLRAQPSEVSDADAATASSRFYRAVAP
;
A
#
# COMPACT_ATOMS: atom_id res chain seq x y z
N MET A 1 5.18 -7.65 16.73
CA MET A 1 6.28 -6.75 17.14
C MET A 1 7.43 -6.98 16.18
N THR A 2 7.51 -6.22 15.09
CA THR A 2 8.71 -6.17 14.25
C THR A 2 9.59 -5.07 14.84
N GLY A 3 10.58 -5.47 15.63
CA GLY A 3 11.62 -4.58 16.10
C GLY A 3 11.28 -3.77 17.36
N ASN A 4 12.33 -3.07 17.81
CA ASN A 4 12.42 -2.27 19.04
C ASN A 4 11.51 -1.04 19.05
N TYR A 5 10.40 -1.02 18.31
CA TYR A 5 9.53 0.14 18.22
C TYR A 5 8.11 -0.20 18.69
N ALA A 6 7.57 0.67 19.53
CA ALA A 6 6.17 0.74 19.87
C ALA A 6 5.48 1.81 19.03
N TYR A 7 4.30 1.49 18.55
CA TYR A 7 3.44 2.39 17.80
C TYR A 7 2.23 2.70 18.65
N VAL A 8 1.93 3.98 18.84
CA VAL A 8 0.90 4.44 19.77
C VAL A 8 -0.07 5.35 19.03
N ALA A 9 -1.36 5.07 19.16
CA ALA A 9 -2.41 6.00 18.75
C ALA A 9 -2.63 7.01 19.89
N ASP A 10 -2.38 8.28 19.63
CA ASP A 10 -2.31 9.34 20.64
C ASP A 10 -3.30 10.47 20.34
N ARG A 11 -4.57 10.10 20.09
CA ARG A 11 -5.68 11.04 19.83
C ARG A 11 -5.31 12.11 18.81
N ASP A 12 -5.28 13.38 19.22
CA ASP A 12 -5.02 14.55 18.39
C ASP A 12 -3.57 14.62 17.88
N ALA A 13 -2.63 13.90 18.51
CA ALA A 13 -1.25 13.85 18.03
C ALA A 13 -1.05 12.81 16.92
N GLY A 14 -2.06 11.97 16.64
CA GLY A 14 -2.01 10.91 15.65
C GLY A 14 -1.14 9.72 16.06
N LEU A 15 -0.39 9.18 15.10
CA LEU A 15 0.52 8.06 15.31
C LEU A 15 1.83 8.54 15.95
N GLN A 16 2.22 7.96 17.08
CA GLN A 16 3.54 8.12 17.67
C GLN A 16 4.39 6.87 17.44
N VAL A 17 5.68 7.07 17.20
CA VAL A 17 6.67 5.99 17.09
C VAL A 17 7.69 6.14 18.20
N VAL A 18 7.81 5.12 19.04
CA VAL A 18 8.63 5.12 20.25
C VAL A 18 9.63 3.98 20.18
N ASP A 19 10.92 4.29 20.26
CA ASP A 19 11.97 3.31 20.48
C ASP A 19 11.86 2.76 21.92
N VAL A 20 11.67 1.46 22.01
CA VAL A 20 11.55 0.65 23.24
C VAL A 20 12.66 -0.40 23.33
N SER A 21 13.78 -0.22 22.60
CA SER A 21 14.99 -1.06 22.71
C SER A 21 15.52 -1.13 24.13
N ASN A 22 15.38 -0.05 24.88
CA ASN A 22 15.57 0.00 26.33
C ASN A 22 14.21 0.23 27.02
N PRO A 23 13.56 -0.81 27.55
CA PRO A 23 12.27 -0.68 28.24
C PRO A 23 12.29 0.25 29.45
N ALA A 24 13.45 0.48 30.08
CA ALA A 24 13.59 1.41 31.19
C ALA A 24 13.72 2.88 30.74
N LYS A 25 13.97 3.13 29.45
CA LYS A 25 14.15 4.48 28.87
C LYS A 25 13.57 4.56 27.46
N PRO A 26 12.24 4.44 27.29
CA PRO A 26 11.61 4.61 25.98
C PRO A 26 11.81 6.03 25.44
N GLN A 27 12.00 6.16 24.12
CA GLN A 27 12.23 7.45 23.46
C GLN A 27 11.34 7.60 22.23
N ARG A 28 10.61 8.71 22.14
CA ARG A 28 9.86 9.05 20.92
C ARG A 28 10.85 9.39 19.80
N VAL A 29 10.79 8.67 18.69
CA VAL A 29 11.69 8.84 17.54
C VAL A 29 11.00 9.48 16.34
N GLY A 30 9.67 9.41 16.26
CA GLY A 30 8.91 9.96 15.15
C GLY A 30 7.40 9.88 15.39
N GLY A 31 6.64 10.24 14.36
CA GLY A 31 5.19 10.17 14.37
C GLY A 31 4.59 10.75 13.10
N TYR A 32 3.28 10.57 12.94
CA TYR A 32 2.50 11.15 11.87
C TYR A 32 1.22 11.73 12.47
N ASP A 33 1.04 13.03 12.28
CA ASP A 33 -0.16 13.75 12.67
C ASP A 33 -1.32 13.35 11.76
N THR A 34 -2.32 12.65 12.32
CA THR A 34 -3.50 12.21 11.57
C THR A 34 -4.56 13.30 11.57
N SER A 35 -5.48 13.25 10.62
CA SER A 35 -6.48 14.32 10.43
C SER A 35 -7.58 14.34 11.49
N SER A 36 -7.67 13.31 12.34
CA SER A 36 -8.68 13.17 13.38
C SER A 36 -8.10 12.47 14.61
N TRP A 37 -8.95 11.82 15.41
CA TRP A 37 -8.55 11.12 16.62
C TRP A 37 -8.07 9.70 16.34
N ALA A 38 -6.75 9.52 16.43
CA ALA A 38 -6.15 8.19 16.45
C ALA A 38 -6.57 7.44 17.72
N SER A 39 -7.35 6.37 17.53
CA SER A 39 -7.96 5.57 18.61
C SER A 39 -7.36 4.17 18.73
N GLY A 40 -6.77 3.66 17.65
CA GLY A 40 -6.14 2.35 17.62
C GLY A 40 -5.08 2.24 16.53
N VAL A 41 -4.10 1.38 16.75
CA VAL A 41 -3.04 1.09 15.78
C VAL A 41 -2.70 -0.40 15.75
N ALA A 42 -2.51 -0.92 14.55
CA ALA A 42 -1.98 -2.26 14.30
C ALA A 42 -0.87 -2.17 13.25
N VAL A 43 0.16 -3.01 13.35
CA VAL A 43 1.33 -2.96 12.47
C VAL A 43 1.54 -4.30 11.79
N ALA A 44 1.73 -4.27 10.47
CA ALA A 44 2.05 -5.44 9.65
C ALA A 44 3.14 -5.08 8.65
N GLY A 45 4.29 -5.77 8.74
CA GLY A 45 5.46 -5.43 7.94
C GLY A 45 5.92 -3.99 8.21
N ASN A 46 5.96 -3.19 7.15
CA ASN A 46 6.37 -1.77 7.19
C ASN A 46 5.19 -0.81 7.30
N TYR A 47 3.96 -1.29 7.53
CA TYR A 47 2.77 -0.45 7.53
C TYR A 47 2.06 -0.46 8.88
N ALA A 48 1.75 0.74 9.36
CA ALA A 48 0.85 0.99 10.47
C ALA A 48 -0.55 1.32 9.94
N TYR A 49 -1.54 0.59 10.42
CA TYR A 49 -2.95 0.85 10.19
C TYR A 49 -3.48 1.58 11.40
N VAL A 50 -4.03 2.78 11.21
CA VAL A 50 -4.54 3.63 12.29
C VAL A 50 -6.03 3.81 12.14
N ALA A 51 -6.78 3.53 13.20
CA ALA A 51 -8.18 3.90 13.30
C ALA A 51 -8.26 5.38 13.71
N ASP A 52 -8.71 6.24 12.81
CA ASP A 52 -8.66 7.71 12.92
C ASP A 52 -10.06 8.32 12.95
N SER A 53 -10.96 7.77 13.79
CA SER A 53 -12.33 8.26 14.01
C SER A 53 -13.04 8.67 12.71
N LEU A 54 -13.38 9.95 12.55
CA LEU A 54 -14.13 10.48 11.40
C LEU A 54 -13.37 10.37 10.07
N ALA A 55 -12.05 10.27 10.11
CA ALA A 55 -11.23 10.09 8.91
C ALA A 55 -11.16 8.61 8.46
N GLY A 56 -11.75 7.69 9.22
CA GLY A 56 -11.74 6.26 8.93
C GLY A 56 -10.39 5.60 9.21
N GLN A 57 -10.00 4.62 8.39
CA GLN A 57 -8.71 3.94 8.52
C GLN A 57 -7.63 4.69 7.75
N GLN A 58 -6.49 4.97 8.37
CA GLN A 58 -5.27 5.44 7.70
C GLN A 58 -4.25 4.32 7.54
N VAL A 59 -3.46 4.36 6.47
CA VAL A 59 -2.31 3.49 6.25
C VAL A 59 -1.05 4.34 6.15
N ILE A 60 -0.10 4.07 7.04
CA ILE A 60 1.13 4.85 7.20
C ILE A 60 2.32 3.91 7.02
N ASP A 61 3.21 4.24 6.09
CA ASP A 61 4.52 3.63 5.94
C ASP A 61 5.41 4.04 7.13
N VAL A 62 5.89 3.04 7.85
CA VAL A 62 6.76 3.16 9.03
C VAL A 62 8.10 2.47 8.83
N SER A 63 8.49 2.20 7.57
CA SER A 63 9.81 1.66 7.21
C SER A 63 10.97 2.53 7.70
N ASN A 64 10.76 3.85 7.78
CA ASN A 64 11.59 4.78 8.53
C ASN A 64 10.85 5.27 9.79
N PRO A 65 11.14 4.71 10.99
CA PRO A 65 10.49 5.08 12.25
C PRO A 65 10.58 6.57 12.60
N ALA A 66 11.62 7.26 12.14
CA ALA A 66 11.82 8.69 12.41
C ALA A 66 11.03 9.60 11.45
N GLN A 67 10.59 9.07 10.30
CA GLN A 67 9.83 9.82 9.29
C GLN A 67 8.69 8.98 8.70
N PRO A 68 7.65 8.64 9.48
CA PRO A 68 6.49 7.96 8.94
C PRO A 68 5.76 8.77 7.86
N GLN A 69 5.20 8.10 6.86
CA GLN A 69 4.50 8.75 5.75
C GLN A 69 3.16 8.06 5.44
N ARG A 70 2.09 8.82 5.32
CA ARG A 70 0.79 8.28 4.91
C ARG A 70 0.80 7.86 3.45
N VAL A 71 0.42 6.61 3.19
CA VAL A 71 0.42 5.99 1.84
C VAL A 71 -0.97 5.56 1.38
N GLY A 72 -1.97 5.58 2.26
CA GLY A 72 -3.35 5.25 1.91
C GLY A 72 -4.34 5.54 3.02
N ALA A 73 -5.62 5.40 2.71
CA ALA A 73 -6.71 5.43 3.68
C ALA A 73 -7.97 4.79 3.12
N ASN A 74 -8.89 4.45 4.02
CA ASN A 74 -10.25 4.08 3.71
C ASN A 74 -11.22 4.85 4.62
N SER A 75 -11.93 5.81 4.03
CA SER A 75 -12.92 6.64 4.71
C SER A 75 -14.36 6.19 4.43
N ALA A 76 -14.58 5.08 3.72
CA ALA A 76 -15.91 4.70 3.22
C ALA A 76 -16.92 4.35 4.33
N PHE A 77 -16.43 3.99 5.51
CA PHE A 77 -17.26 3.59 6.64
C PHE A 77 -17.26 4.61 7.79
N GLU A 78 -16.44 5.66 7.71
CA GLU A 78 -16.22 6.67 8.76
C GLU A 78 -16.05 6.01 10.16
N ASP A 79 -15.99 6.77 11.26
CA ASP A 79 -16.00 6.23 12.64
C ASP A 79 -15.14 4.98 12.95
N ALA A 80 -13.83 5.04 12.66
CA ALA A 80 -12.91 3.96 13.02
C ALA A 80 -12.44 4.07 14.47
N PHE A 81 -12.76 3.07 15.30
CA PHE A 81 -12.44 3.06 16.74
C PHE A 81 -11.36 2.05 17.16
N GLY A 82 -11.12 1.04 16.32
CA GLY A 82 -10.18 -0.02 16.65
C GLY A 82 -9.73 -0.74 15.39
N VAL A 83 -8.49 -1.23 15.42
CA VAL A 83 -7.89 -1.94 14.30
C VAL A 83 -7.03 -3.10 14.79
N SER A 84 -7.12 -4.22 14.10
CA SER A 84 -6.28 -5.40 14.34
C SER A 84 -5.85 -6.02 13.02
N VAL A 85 -4.73 -6.74 13.03
CA VAL A 85 -4.23 -7.46 11.86
C VAL A 85 -4.10 -8.93 12.20
N SER A 86 -4.59 -9.80 11.32
CA SER A 86 -4.36 -11.24 11.39
C SER A 86 -4.28 -11.83 9.99
N GLY A 87 -3.23 -12.60 9.72
CA GLY A 87 -2.91 -13.07 8.37
C GLY A 87 -2.81 -11.90 7.39
N ASP A 88 -3.52 -12.02 6.27
CA ASP A 88 -3.56 -11.00 5.21
C ASP A 88 -4.69 -9.97 5.38
N ASN A 89 -5.34 -9.94 6.55
CA ASN A 89 -6.51 -9.12 6.81
C ASN A 89 -6.27 -8.05 7.87
N VAL A 90 -6.89 -6.90 7.65
CA VAL A 90 -7.05 -5.79 8.60
C VAL A 90 -8.52 -5.75 9.02
N TYR A 91 -8.75 -5.81 10.32
CA TYR A 91 -10.07 -5.79 10.95
C TYR A 91 -10.28 -4.42 11.56
N VAL A 92 -11.33 -3.70 11.15
CA VAL A 92 -11.65 -2.36 11.63
C VAL A 92 -13.02 -2.36 12.30
N ALA A 93 -13.10 -1.86 13.53
CA ALA A 93 -14.36 -1.57 14.19
C ALA A 93 -14.85 -0.18 13.74
N ALA A 94 -15.85 -0.17 12.86
CA ALA A 94 -16.30 0.99 12.08
C ALA A 94 -17.71 1.44 12.47
N GLY A 95 -17.91 1.80 13.74
CA GLY A 95 -19.18 2.34 14.25
C GLY A 95 -20.45 1.64 13.73
N SER A 96 -21.26 2.38 12.98
CA SER A 96 -22.52 1.93 12.39
C SER A 96 -22.38 0.83 11.33
N ASN A 97 -21.20 0.70 10.72
CA ASN A 97 -20.87 -0.35 9.76
C ASN A 97 -20.40 -1.65 10.42
N GLY A 98 -20.23 -1.67 11.75
CA GLY A 98 -19.82 -2.85 12.49
C GLY A 98 -18.37 -3.26 12.22
N LEU A 99 -18.12 -4.53 11.92
CA LEU A 99 -16.79 -5.05 11.62
C LEU A 99 -16.53 -5.00 10.11
N VAL A 100 -15.55 -4.20 9.70
CA VAL A 100 -15.06 -4.15 8.32
C VAL A 100 -13.77 -4.95 8.21
N ILE A 101 -13.68 -5.80 7.19
CA ILE A 101 -12.50 -6.62 6.90
C ILE A 101 -11.92 -6.13 5.58
N LEU A 102 -10.67 -5.69 5.64
CA LEU A 102 -9.89 -5.20 4.49
C LEU A 102 -8.68 -6.09 4.29
N ASN A 103 -8.13 -6.14 3.08
CA ASN A 103 -6.83 -6.75 2.85
C ASN A 103 -5.72 -5.86 3.41
N LEU A 104 -4.56 -6.45 3.72
CA LEU A 104 -3.33 -5.70 3.97
C LEU A 104 -3.05 -4.75 2.81
N PHE A 105 -2.53 -3.57 3.14
CA PHE A 105 -2.03 -2.64 2.16
C PHE A 105 -0.86 -3.27 1.42
N SER A 106 -1.10 -3.58 0.15
CA SER A 106 -0.04 -3.83 -0.81
C SER A 106 0.13 -2.54 -1.61
N PRO A 107 1.28 -1.84 -1.55
CA PRO A 107 1.57 -0.88 -2.60
C PRO A 107 1.44 -1.62 -3.94
N VAL A 108 1.01 -0.93 -5.00
CA VAL A 108 1.06 -1.47 -6.35
C VAL A 108 2.54 -1.69 -6.67
N ALA A 109 3.06 -2.85 -6.32
CA ALA A 109 4.36 -3.34 -6.71
C ALA A 109 4.09 -4.22 -7.92
N PRO A 110 4.13 -3.66 -9.15
CA PRO A 110 3.99 -4.48 -10.35
C PRO A 110 5.11 -5.51 -10.31
N ARG A 111 4.76 -6.75 -9.99
CA ARG A 111 5.69 -7.86 -10.03
C ARG A 111 5.83 -8.27 -11.48
N LEU A 112 7.02 -8.10 -12.04
CA LEU A 112 7.38 -8.75 -13.30
C LEU A 112 7.27 -10.27 -13.10
N LEU A 113 6.30 -10.92 -13.75
CA LEU A 113 6.37 -12.36 -13.96
C LEU A 113 7.24 -12.66 -15.17
N ASN A 114 7.67 -13.92 -15.27
CA ASN A 114 8.52 -14.39 -16.34
C ASN A 114 7.96 -13.98 -17.70
N PRO A 115 8.80 -13.43 -18.60
CA PRO A 115 8.34 -13.14 -19.93
C PRO A 115 7.84 -14.39 -20.62
N VAL A 116 6.59 -14.34 -21.10
CA VAL A 116 6.03 -15.39 -21.96
C VAL A 116 6.43 -15.05 -23.38
N TRP A 117 7.41 -15.79 -23.90
CA TRP A 117 7.82 -15.67 -25.30
C TRP A 117 6.83 -16.43 -26.19
N GLY A 118 5.82 -15.73 -26.70
CA GLY A 118 5.04 -16.15 -27.87
C GLY A 118 5.65 -15.57 -29.15
N GLN A 119 5.44 -16.20 -30.30
CA GLN A 119 6.22 -16.10 -31.55
C GLN A 119 6.48 -14.70 -32.18
N SER A 120 6.16 -13.57 -31.55
CA SER A 120 6.50 -12.23 -32.06
C SER A 120 6.64 -11.09 -31.03
N GLY A 121 6.62 -11.32 -29.71
CA GLY A 121 6.57 -10.19 -28.75
C GLY A 121 7.08 -10.44 -27.33
N PHE A 122 6.92 -9.44 -26.46
CA PHE A 122 7.23 -9.51 -25.03
C PHE A 122 5.93 -9.56 -24.23
N GLY A 123 5.74 -10.60 -23.42
CA GLY A 123 4.64 -10.72 -22.46
C GLY A 123 5.11 -10.47 -21.04
N PHE A 124 4.26 -9.90 -20.20
CA PHE A 124 4.40 -9.91 -18.75
C PHE A 124 3.00 -10.03 -18.13
N THR A 125 2.93 -10.22 -16.83
CA THR A 125 1.64 -10.16 -16.14
C THR A 125 1.70 -9.14 -15.02
N LEU A 126 0.52 -8.65 -14.65
CA LEU A 126 0.31 -7.72 -13.56
C LEU A 126 -0.61 -8.37 -12.54
N SER A 127 -0.31 -8.18 -11.27
CA SER A 127 -1.11 -8.67 -10.14
C SER A 127 -1.31 -7.55 -9.12
N GLY A 128 -2.44 -7.57 -8.43
CA GLY A 128 -2.82 -6.60 -7.41
C GLY A 128 -4.30 -6.77 -7.04
N PRO A 129 -4.89 -5.81 -6.30
CA PRO A 129 -6.28 -5.90 -5.87
C PRO A 129 -7.24 -6.07 -7.06
N ALA A 130 -8.12 -7.07 -6.99
CA ALA A 130 -9.12 -7.30 -8.03
C ALA A 130 -10.00 -6.05 -8.20
N GLY A 131 -10.16 -5.60 -9.45
CA GLY A 131 -10.90 -4.38 -9.78
C GLY A 131 -10.06 -3.10 -9.77
N ALA A 132 -8.80 -3.13 -9.31
CA ALA A 132 -7.90 -1.98 -9.46
C ALA A 132 -7.53 -1.80 -10.94
N THR A 133 -7.51 -0.55 -11.38
CA THR A 133 -7.13 -0.18 -12.75
C THR A 133 -5.73 0.43 -12.74
N LEU A 134 -4.85 -0.04 -13.62
CA LEU A 134 -3.51 0.49 -13.82
C LEU A 134 -3.35 1.00 -15.24
N ARG A 135 -2.65 2.12 -15.42
CA ARG A 135 -2.12 2.52 -16.74
C ARG A 135 -0.75 1.89 -16.90
N VAL A 136 -0.58 1.13 -17.97
CA VAL A 136 0.73 0.64 -18.38
C VAL A 136 1.30 1.65 -19.36
N GLN A 137 2.45 2.20 -19.00
CA GLN A 137 3.23 3.06 -19.87
C GLN A 137 4.41 2.28 -20.43
N ARG A 138 4.81 2.60 -21.67
CA ARG A 138 6.03 2.07 -22.27
C ARG A 138 6.95 3.18 -22.76
N SER A 139 8.23 2.87 -22.88
CA SER A 139 9.27 3.80 -23.32
C SER A 139 10.38 3.06 -24.08
N VAL A 140 11.09 3.78 -24.95
CA VAL A 140 12.31 3.29 -25.62
C VAL A 140 13.60 3.83 -25.01
N ASN A 141 13.52 4.83 -24.13
CA ASN A 141 14.68 5.59 -23.65
C ASN A 141 14.59 6.00 -22.17
N LEU A 142 13.58 5.52 -21.42
CA LEU A 142 13.28 5.84 -20.02
C LEU A 142 12.90 7.30 -19.73
N ARG A 143 12.86 8.17 -20.75
CA ARG A 143 12.54 9.60 -20.62
C ARG A 143 11.15 9.90 -21.16
N ASP A 144 10.86 9.40 -22.34
CA ASP A 144 9.60 9.61 -23.04
C ASP A 144 8.70 8.39 -22.79
N TRP A 145 7.62 8.61 -22.05
CA TRP A 145 6.68 7.57 -21.66
C TRP A 145 5.35 7.80 -22.38
N GLU A 146 4.85 6.79 -23.07
CA GLU A 146 3.52 6.80 -23.66
C GLU A 146 2.55 5.98 -22.81
N ASP A 147 1.33 6.50 -22.62
CA ASP A 147 0.20 5.75 -22.08
C ASP A 147 -0.21 4.70 -23.13
N TRP A 148 0.22 3.47 -22.90
CA TRP A 148 0.07 2.40 -23.90
C TRP A 148 -1.24 1.64 -23.75
N GLN A 149 -1.61 1.27 -22.53
CA GLN A 149 -2.86 0.56 -22.27
C GLN A 149 -3.34 0.75 -20.83
N SER A 150 -4.63 0.52 -20.60
CA SER A 150 -5.23 0.44 -19.28
C SER A 150 -5.59 -1.02 -18.95
N VAL A 151 -5.22 -1.49 -17.76
CA VAL A 151 -5.39 -2.88 -17.32
C VAL A 151 -6.19 -2.89 -16.03
N THR A 152 -7.37 -3.51 -16.07
CA THR A 152 -8.13 -3.86 -14.86
C THR A 152 -7.66 -5.20 -14.33
N LEU A 153 -7.20 -5.21 -13.09
CA LEU A 153 -6.64 -6.39 -12.44
C LEU A 153 -7.73 -7.37 -12.04
N ARG A 154 -7.46 -8.66 -12.26
CA ARG A 154 -8.32 -9.77 -11.86
C ARG A 154 -7.77 -10.42 -10.59
N ALA A 155 -8.56 -11.33 -10.01
CA ALA A 155 -8.09 -12.16 -8.88
C ALA A 155 -6.91 -13.07 -9.26
N GLN A 156 -6.73 -13.37 -10.54
CA GLN A 156 -5.54 -14.03 -11.10
C GLN A 156 -4.69 -13.00 -11.85
N PRO A 157 -3.36 -13.23 -11.99
CA PRO A 157 -2.49 -12.32 -12.75
C PRO A 157 -3.06 -12.03 -14.15
N SER A 158 -3.17 -10.75 -14.49
CA SER A 158 -3.61 -10.29 -15.80
C SER A 158 -2.43 -10.30 -16.76
N GLU A 159 -2.54 -11.02 -17.87
CA GLU A 159 -1.53 -11.00 -18.94
C GLU A 159 -1.57 -9.70 -19.74
N VAL A 160 -0.38 -9.24 -20.09
CA VAL A 160 -0.10 -8.09 -20.94
C VAL A 160 0.91 -8.53 -21.99
N SER A 161 0.63 -8.27 -23.27
CA SER A 161 1.53 -8.60 -24.37
C SER A 161 1.79 -7.40 -25.26
N ASP A 162 3.07 -7.11 -25.50
CA ASP A 162 3.54 -6.13 -26.47
C ASP A 162 4.10 -6.87 -27.70
N ALA A 163 3.27 -6.97 -28.75
CA ALA A 163 3.66 -7.58 -30.01
C ALA A 163 4.72 -6.74 -30.76
N ASP A 164 4.83 -5.45 -30.44
CA ASP A 164 5.76 -4.53 -31.10
C ASP A 164 7.07 -4.39 -30.31
N ALA A 165 7.27 -5.14 -29.23
CA ALA A 165 8.44 -5.01 -28.37
C ALA A 165 9.75 -5.13 -29.15
N ALA A 166 9.79 -6.05 -30.13
CA ALA A 166 10.94 -6.31 -30.99
C ALA A 166 11.22 -5.19 -32.02
N THR A 167 10.30 -4.24 -32.23
CA THR A 167 10.48 -3.14 -33.19
C THR A 167 11.41 -2.03 -32.70
N ALA A 168 11.78 -2.04 -31.40
CA ALA A 168 12.76 -1.10 -30.85
C ALA A 168 13.99 -1.83 -30.31
N SER A 169 15.14 -1.15 -30.37
CA SER A 169 16.39 -1.62 -29.77
C SER A 169 16.34 -1.75 -28.26
N SER A 170 15.38 -1.07 -27.61
CA SER A 170 15.11 -1.16 -26.18
C SER A 170 13.65 -0.86 -25.92
N ARG A 171 13.07 -1.57 -24.95
CA ARG A 171 11.69 -1.40 -24.54
C ARG A 171 11.58 -1.52 -23.02
N PHE A 172 10.96 -0.52 -22.41
CA PHE A 172 10.76 -0.40 -20.96
C PHE A 172 9.28 -0.26 -20.67
N TYR A 173 8.86 -0.78 -19.52
CA TYR A 173 7.46 -0.77 -19.09
C TYR A 173 7.37 -0.30 -17.64
N ARG A 174 6.29 0.41 -17.30
CA ARG A 174 5.90 0.68 -15.91
C ARG A 174 4.39 0.67 -15.78
N ALA A 175 3.91 0.25 -14.63
CA ALA A 175 2.50 0.40 -14.27
C ALA A 175 2.37 1.57 -13.30
N VAL A 176 1.43 2.48 -13.58
CA VAL A 176 1.12 3.64 -12.75
C VAL A 176 -0.37 3.66 -12.43
N ALA A 177 -0.72 4.28 -11.31
CA ALA A 177 -2.11 4.53 -10.97
C ALA A 177 -2.77 5.45 -12.04
N PRO A 178 -4.12 5.41 -12.16
CA PRO A 178 -4.86 6.33 -13.03
C PRO A 178 -4.55 7.80 -12.77
#